data_AF-A0A3L6LZL6-F1
#
_entry.id   AF-A0A3L6LZL6-F1
#
_cell.length_a   1.000
_cell.length_b   1.000
_cell.length_c   1.000
_cell.angle_alpha   90.00
_cell.angle_beta   90.00
_cell.angle_gamma   90.00
#
_symmetry.space_group_name_H-M   'P 1'
#
loop_
_entity.id
_entity.type
_entity.pdbx_description
1 polymer ?
#
loop_
_entity_poly.entity_id
_entity_poly.type
_entity_poly.pdbx_seq_one_letter_code
_entity_poly.pdbx_strand_id
1 'polypeptide(L)'
;MSCCCSFLVSRMDSRLHPWRRWSVNRRSNRCGVAVACLGLAVLLGCAVQDKPEAVPPEEGGKVLGSVAAGSAVASSGAAAAPKPARIGEEEFVPVVSDDRAVFFTLGSAFLTRKEKHKLSVVAQSLAADRSLQILLVGHANDNGSHAYHQTLSQNRVAAVAAFLRRQGISKERIQTRALGGDEVPLPCRSSLCRQKSRRVDLVMSVAE
;
A
#
# COMPACT_ATOMS: atom_id res chain seq x y z
N MET A 1 63.88 52.69 -14.45
CA MET A 1 64.06 51.29 -14.05
C MET A 1 63.76 51.19 -12.55
N SER A 2 62.90 50.23 -12.17
CA SER A 2 62.55 49.73 -10.83
C SER A 2 62.04 50.73 -9.78
N CYS A 3 60.74 50.73 -9.46
CA CYS A 3 60.01 49.78 -8.58
C CYS A 3 60.40 49.89 -7.09
N CYS A 4 59.57 50.60 -6.32
CA CYS A 4 59.26 50.36 -4.91
C CYS A 4 58.10 51.27 -4.51
N CYS A 5 56.91 50.72 -4.20
CA CYS A 5 56.02 51.27 -3.17
C CYS A 5 54.91 50.27 -2.84
N SER A 6 54.91 49.89 -1.57
CA SER A 6 54.02 48.99 -0.89
C SER A 6 52.55 49.44 -0.99
N PHE A 7 51.66 48.51 -1.31
CA PHE A 7 50.22 48.70 -1.22
C PHE A 7 49.77 48.36 0.21
N LEU A 8 49.37 49.40 0.94
CA LEU A 8 48.62 49.31 2.20
C LEU A 8 47.35 50.12 1.98
N VAL A 9 46.25 49.45 1.65
CA VAL A 9 44.91 50.04 1.68
C VAL A 9 44.05 49.16 2.58
N SER A 10 43.95 49.60 3.82
CA SER A 10 42.77 49.35 4.65
C SER A 10 41.57 49.95 3.93
N ARG A 11 40.56 49.12 3.65
CA ARG A 11 39.19 49.60 3.52
C ARG A 11 38.28 48.75 4.37
N MET A 12 37.80 49.41 5.42
CA MET A 12 36.79 48.98 6.35
C MET A 12 35.41 48.90 5.67
N ASP A 13 34.56 48.10 6.30
CA ASP A 13 33.09 48.18 6.35
C ASP A 13 32.29 47.35 5.35
N SER A 14 31.56 46.37 5.88
CA SER A 14 30.14 46.13 5.60
C SER A 14 29.54 45.12 6.59
N ARG A 15 28.99 45.64 7.69
CA ARG A 15 27.63 45.34 8.20
C ARG A 15 27.16 43.88 8.28
N LEU A 16 27.19 43.36 9.51
CA LEU A 16 26.04 42.93 10.32
C LEU A 16 24.75 42.36 9.65
N HIS A 17 24.36 41.17 10.17
CA HIS A 17 23.00 40.59 10.34
C HIS A 17 22.36 39.80 9.18
N PRO A 18 21.32 38.97 9.43
CA PRO A 18 21.22 37.87 10.40
C PRO A 18 20.56 36.61 9.77
N TRP A 19 20.69 35.47 10.44
CA TRP A 19 19.86 34.28 10.21
C TRP A 19 18.37 34.67 10.23
N ARG A 20 17.69 34.58 9.07
CA ARG A 20 16.26 34.82 8.97
C ARG A 20 15.50 33.70 9.67
N ARG A 21 15.21 33.98 10.93
CA ARG A 21 14.14 33.45 11.78
C ARG A 21 12.87 33.22 10.95
N TRP A 22 12.52 31.95 10.74
CA TRP A 22 11.18 31.55 10.30
C TRP A 22 10.19 32.02 11.37
N SER A 23 9.45 33.10 11.09
CA SER A 23 8.32 33.51 11.89
C SER A 23 7.11 32.64 11.53
N VAL A 24 6.70 31.81 12.48
CA VAL A 24 5.42 31.12 12.45
C VAL A 24 4.32 32.18 12.58
N ASN A 25 3.71 32.56 11.46
CA ASN A 25 2.51 33.40 11.44
C ASN A 25 1.30 32.57 11.90
N ARG A 26 1.15 32.40 13.21
CA ARG A 26 -0.05 31.84 13.83
C ARG A 26 -0.98 33.02 14.18
N ARG A 27 -1.81 33.45 13.23
CA ARG A 27 -2.89 34.39 13.54
C ARG A 27 -4.02 33.67 14.25
N SER A 28 -4.20 34.08 15.50
CA SER A 28 -5.31 33.80 16.38
C SER A 28 -6.58 34.52 15.91
N ASN A 29 -7.59 33.77 15.48
CA ASN A 29 -8.96 34.26 15.45
C ASN A 29 -9.69 33.72 16.68
N ARG A 30 -9.71 34.52 17.73
CA ARG A 30 -10.67 34.44 18.83
C ARG A 30 -11.69 35.55 18.61
N CYS A 31 -12.92 35.19 18.26
CA CYS A 31 -14.10 36.02 18.49
C CYS A 31 -15.08 35.11 19.20
N GLY A 32 -15.21 35.33 20.51
CA GLY A 32 -16.28 34.73 21.29
C GLY A 32 -17.55 35.53 21.08
N VAL A 33 -18.67 34.83 20.96
CA VAL A 33 -19.96 35.29 21.45
C VAL A 33 -20.63 34.07 22.07
N ALA A 34 -20.73 34.09 23.39
CA ALA A 34 -21.56 33.18 24.15
C ALA A 34 -22.98 33.77 24.20
N VAL A 35 -23.99 32.97 23.85
CA VAL A 35 -25.38 33.21 24.24
C VAL A 35 -25.93 31.87 24.74
N ALA A 36 -26.15 31.81 26.04
CA ALA A 36 -26.90 30.77 26.71
C ALA A 36 -28.29 31.32 27.01
N CYS A 37 -29.35 30.61 26.62
CA CYS A 37 -30.68 30.69 27.24
C CYS A 37 -31.50 29.43 26.89
N LEU A 38 -31.65 28.60 27.92
CA LEU A 38 -32.75 27.71 28.29
C LEU A 38 -33.96 27.60 27.35
N GLY A 39 -34.32 26.37 27.00
CA GLY A 39 -35.61 26.00 26.41
C GLY A 39 -35.88 24.51 26.53
N LEU A 40 -36.60 24.12 27.58
CA LEU A 40 -37.12 22.77 27.84
C LEU A 40 -38.32 22.51 26.91
N ALA A 41 -38.29 21.48 26.08
CA ALA A 41 -39.49 20.94 25.45
C ALA A 41 -39.32 19.43 25.19
N VAL A 42 -39.97 18.66 26.06
CA VAL A 42 -40.25 17.22 25.93
C VAL A 42 -41.27 17.04 24.82
N LEU A 43 -40.98 16.21 23.81
CA LEU A 43 -42.01 15.42 23.12
C LEU A 43 -41.43 14.06 22.68
N LEU A 44 -42.08 13.02 23.20
CA LEU A 44 -41.98 11.62 22.83
C LEU A 44 -42.18 11.42 21.31
N GLY A 45 -41.43 10.49 20.71
CA GLY A 45 -41.67 10.07 19.33
C GLY A 45 -40.81 8.90 18.86
N CYS A 46 -41.29 7.69 19.17
CA CYS A 46 -41.04 6.38 18.53
C CYS A 46 -39.61 5.96 18.15
N ALA A 47 -39.06 5.05 18.97
CA ALA A 47 -37.95 4.18 18.60
C ALA A 47 -38.36 3.24 17.44
N VAL A 48 -37.80 3.47 16.25
CA VAL A 48 -37.69 2.44 15.22
C VAL A 48 -36.53 1.53 15.65
N GLN A 49 -36.90 0.35 16.14
CA GLN A 49 -36.00 -0.76 16.38
C GLN A 49 -35.83 -1.52 15.06
N ASP A 50 -34.73 -1.27 14.35
CA ASP A 50 -34.27 -2.21 13.34
C ASP A 50 -33.70 -3.44 14.05
N LYS A 51 -34.52 -4.49 14.05
CA LYS A 51 -34.20 -5.84 14.51
C LYS A 51 -32.98 -6.34 13.71
N PRO A 52 -31.83 -6.67 14.34
CA PRO A 52 -30.76 -7.36 13.64
C PRO A 52 -31.24 -8.77 13.29
N GLU A 53 -31.29 -9.06 11.99
CA GLU A 53 -31.58 -10.38 11.46
C GLU A 53 -30.47 -11.34 11.92
N ALA A 54 -30.87 -12.35 12.69
CA ALA A 54 -30.00 -13.41 13.16
C ALA A 54 -29.56 -14.26 11.96
N VAL A 55 -28.26 -14.30 11.71
CA VAL A 55 -27.65 -15.24 10.76
C VAL A 55 -27.74 -16.65 11.38
N PRO A 56 -28.34 -17.64 10.69
CA PRO A 56 -28.37 -19.01 11.19
C PRO A 56 -26.97 -19.66 11.16
N PRO A 57 -26.65 -20.54 12.13
CA PRO A 57 -25.45 -21.37 12.07
C PRO A 57 -25.64 -22.51 11.07
N GLU A 58 -24.84 -22.55 10.02
CA GLU A 58 -24.70 -23.74 9.16
C GLU A 58 -23.75 -24.74 9.84
N GLU A 59 -24.32 -25.64 10.64
CA GLU A 59 -23.67 -26.82 11.20
C GLU A 59 -24.07 -28.08 10.43
N GLY A 60 -23.06 -28.84 9.98
CA GLY A 60 -23.03 -30.30 10.16
C GLY A 60 -23.92 -31.17 9.26
N GLY A 61 -23.38 -31.62 8.13
CA GLY A 61 -23.91 -32.72 7.32
C GLY A 61 -22.91 -33.87 7.14
N LYS A 62 -22.80 -34.74 8.15
CA LYS A 62 -22.11 -36.04 8.08
C LYS A 62 -23.01 -37.03 7.33
N VAL A 63 -22.55 -37.60 6.22
CA VAL A 63 -23.15 -38.81 5.64
C VAL A 63 -22.08 -39.89 5.51
N LEU A 64 -22.27 -40.91 6.35
CA LEU A 64 -21.61 -42.21 6.33
C LEU A 64 -22.25 -43.06 5.22
N GLY A 65 -21.42 -43.78 4.45
CA GLY A 65 -21.86 -44.78 3.49
C GLY A 65 -20.70 -45.65 3.05
N SER A 66 -20.41 -46.67 3.88
CA SER A 66 -19.44 -47.74 3.63
C SER A 66 -20.10 -48.85 2.81
N VAL A 67 -19.42 -49.36 1.77
CA VAL A 67 -19.42 -50.78 1.41
C VAL A 67 -18.05 -51.17 0.86
N ALA A 68 -17.65 -52.37 1.24
CA ALA A 68 -16.31 -52.92 1.24
C ALA A 68 -16.01 -53.84 0.04
N ALA A 69 -14.77 -54.34 0.06
CA ALA A 69 -14.15 -55.40 -0.75
C ALA A 69 -13.55 -54.92 -2.09
N GLY A 70 -12.29 -55.16 -2.41
CA GLY A 70 -11.23 -55.90 -1.72
C GLY A 70 -10.07 -56.14 -2.70
N SER A 71 -8.98 -56.63 -2.14
CA SER A 71 -7.89 -57.41 -2.77
C SER A 71 -6.52 -56.73 -2.83
N ALA A 72 -5.65 -57.25 -1.99
CA ALA A 72 -4.22 -57.03 -1.91
C ALA A 72 -3.48 -57.62 -3.11
N VAL A 73 -2.31 -57.05 -3.43
CA VAL A 73 -1.10 -57.79 -3.84
C VAL A 73 0.15 -56.93 -3.60
N ALA A 74 1.26 -57.64 -3.44
CA ALA A 74 2.43 -57.27 -2.68
C ALA A 74 3.48 -56.41 -3.41
N SER A 75 4.29 -55.74 -2.58
CA SER A 75 5.75 -55.59 -2.62
C SER A 75 6.44 -55.20 -3.94
N SER A 76 7.14 -54.07 -3.92
CA SER A 76 8.60 -54.07 -4.16
C SER A 76 9.21 -52.73 -3.76
N GLY A 77 10.22 -52.79 -2.89
CA GLY A 77 11.06 -51.65 -2.59
C GLY A 77 11.89 -51.26 -3.81
N ALA A 78 11.72 -50.04 -4.29
CA ALA A 78 12.67 -49.38 -5.17
C ALA A 78 13.43 -48.35 -4.34
N ALA A 79 14.73 -48.60 -4.21
CA ALA A 79 15.69 -47.77 -3.51
C ALA A 79 15.51 -46.29 -3.84
N ALA A 80 15.52 -45.46 -2.80
CA ALA A 80 15.59 -44.01 -2.92
C ALA A 80 16.84 -43.65 -3.74
N ALA A 81 16.62 -43.25 -4.99
CA ALA A 81 17.64 -42.64 -5.81
C ALA A 81 18.18 -41.41 -5.04
N PRO A 82 19.51 -41.22 -4.93
CA PRO A 82 20.06 -40.03 -4.30
C PRO A 82 19.56 -38.81 -5.06
N LYS A 83 18.67 -38.05 -4.43
CA LYS A 83 18.23 -36.74 -4.94
C LYS A 83 19.51 -35.92 -5.16
N PRO A 84 19.81 -35.48 -6.39
CA PRO A 84 21.04 -34.75 -6.65
C PRO A 84 21.11 -33.55 -5.71
N ALA A 85 22.26 -33.41 -5.06
CA ALA A 85 22.55 -32.37 -4.09
C ALA A 85 22.09 -31.01 -4.64
N ARG A 86 21.31 -30.29 -3.83
CA ARG A 86 20.79 -28.95 -4.15
C ARG A 86 21.96 -28.05 -4.52
N ILE A 87 22.13 -27.79 -5.81
CA ILE A 87 22.76 -26.57 -6.28
C ILE A 87 21.99 -25.44 -5.58
N GLY A 88 22.69 -24.56 -4.85
CA GLY A 88 22.09 -23.56 -3.97
C GLY A 88 20.83 -22.95 -4.59
N GLU A 89 19.68 -23.21 -3.98
CA GLU A 89 18.41 -22.62 -4.40
C GLU A 89 18.48 -21.16 -3.97
N GLU A 90 19.14 -20.34 -4.78
CA GLU A 90 19.15 -18.90 -4.62
C GLU A 90 17.71 -18.44 -4.62
N GLU A 91 17.25 -18.03 -3.46
CA GLU A 91 15.88 -17.66 -3.26
C GLU A 91 15.57 -16.41 -4.08
N PHE A 92 14.75 -16.58 -5.11
CA PHE A 92 14.36 -15.48 -5.97
C PHE A 92 13.51 -14.49 -5.17
N VAL A 93 14.06 -13.32 -4.85
CA VAL A 93 13.33 -12.21 -4.26
C VAL A 93 13.10 -11.17 -5.36
N PRO A 94 11.86 -10.78 -5.67
CA PRO A 94 11.62 -9.80 -6.73
C PRO A 94 12.34 -8.49 -6.39
N VAL A 95 13.13 -8.01 -7.37
CA VAL A 95 13.85 -6.73 -7.29
C VAL A 95 12.82 -5.62 -7.52
N VAL A 96 12.24 -5.13 -6.43
CA VAL A 96 11.26 -4.05 -6.42
C VAL A 96 11.86 -2.86 -5.71
N SER A 97 11.76 -1.68 -6.30
CA SER A 97 12.13 -0.43 -5.65
C SER A 97 11.05 -0.04 -4.63
N ASP A 98 11.40 0.01 -3.35
CA ASP A 98 10.46 0.22 -2.25
C ASP A 98 9.69 1.55 -2.33
N ASP A 99 10.28 2.56 -2.97
CA ASP A 99 9.71 3.88 -3.22
C ASP A 99 8.63 3.86 -4.33
N ARG A 100 8.73 2.93 -5.27
CA ARG A 100 7.82 2.75 -6.41
C ARG A 100 6.78 1.65 -6.20
N ALA A 101 6.68 1.11 -4.99
CA ALA A 101 5.71 0.10 -4.65
C ALA A 101 5.00 0.40 -3.33
N VAL A 102 3.74 -0.03 -3.23
CA VAL A 102 2.95 -0.01 -2.01
C VAL A 102 2.79 -1.42 -1.49
N PHE A 103 3.20 -1.67 -0.25
CA PHE A 103 3.16 -3.02 0.34
C PHE A 103 1.98 -3.23 1.28
N PHE A 104 1.50 -4.48 1.35
CA PHE A 104 0.35 -4.88 2.15
C PHE A 104 0.66 -6.03 3.08
N THR A 105 -0.09 -6.09 4.20
CA THR A 105 -0.11 -7.26 5.08
C THR A 105 -0.84 -8.43 4.40
N LEU A 106 -0.65 -9.63 4.95
CA LEU A 106 -1.26 -10.85 4.43
C LEU A 106 -2.80 -10.71 4.41
N GLY A 107 -3.42 -11.12 3.30
CA GLY A 107 -4.89 -11.10 3.15
C GLY A 107 -5.55 -9.72 3.18
N SER A 108 -4.76 -8.63 3.15
CA SER A 108 -5.29 -7.28 3.33
C SER A 108 -5.10 -6.38 2.10
N ALA A 109 -6.04 -5.45 1.95
CA ALA A 109 -5.97 -4.28 1.08
C ALA A 109 -5.90 -2.96 1.89
N PHE A 110 -5.64 -3.04 3.20
CA PHE A 110 -5.54 -1.87 4.06
C PHE A 110 -4.20 -1.14 3.87
N LEU A 111 -4.29 0.18 3.61
CA LEU A 111 -3.12 1.05 3.51
C LEU A 111 -2.66 1.48 4.90
N THR A 112 -1.46 1.05 5.29
CA THR A 112 -0.83 1.48 6.54
C THR A 112 -0.51 2.97 6.51
N ARG A 113 -0.24 3.57 7.68
CA ARG A 113 0.18 4.99 7.76
C ARG A 113 1.43 5.27 6.94
N LYS A 114 2.41 4.34 6.96
CA LYS A 114 3.65 4.43 6.16
C LYS A 114 3.34 4.51 4.66
N GLU A 115 2.50 3.59 4.18
CA GLU A 115 2.16 3.54 2.76
C GLU A 115 1.30 4.73 2.31
N LYS A 116 0.38 5.21 3.18
CA LYS A 116 -0.36 6.44 2.93
C LYS A 116 0.58 7.65 2.78
N HIS A 117 1.61 7.75 3.60
CA HIS A 117 2.60 8.83 3.48
C HIS A 117 3.36 8.76 2.16
N LYS A 118 3.80 7.57 1.74
CA LYS A 118 4.43 7.36 0.42
C LYS A 118 3.49 7.79 -0.72
N LEU A 119 2.24 7.35 -0.68
CA LEU A 119 1.23 7.73 -1.67
C LEU A 119 0.93 9.24 -1.68
N SER A 120 1.02 9.93 -0.54
CA SER A 120 0.90 11.38 -0.50
C SER A 120 2.02 12.08 -1.28
N VAL A 121 3.26 11.57 -1.21
CA VAL A 121 4.38 12.11 -2.00
C VAL A 121 4.14 11.90 -3.49
N VAL A 122 3.71 10.71 -3.89
CA VAL A 122 3.35 10.41 -5.28
C VAL A 122 2.22 11.32 -5.77
N ALA A 123 1.20 11.54 -4.94
CA ALA A 123 0.10 12.45 -5.28
C ALA A 123 0.59 13.90 -5.45
N GLN A 124 1.56 14.37 -4.66
CA GLN A 124 2.16 15.68 -4.84
C GLN A 124 2.89 15.80 -6.18
N SER A 125 3.64 14.77 -6.59
CA SER A 125 4.30 14.75 -7.91
C SER A 125 3.27 14.79 -9.05
N LEU A 126 2.20 14.00 -8.96
CA LEU A 126 1.10 14.01 -9.94
C LEU A 126 0.32 15.33 -9.93
N ALA A 127 0.24 16.03 -8.81
CA ALA A 127 -0.41 17.34 -8.73
C ALA A 127 0.46 18.45 -9.31
N ALA A 128 1.77 18.37 -9.13
CA ALA A 128 2.75 19.33 -9.62
C ALA A 128 2.86 19.32 -11.15
N ASP A 129 2.75 18.16 -11.77
CA ASP A 129 2.76 18.00 -13.23
C ASP A 129 1.49 17.30 -13.71
N ARG A 130 0.66 18.04 -14.44
CA ARG A 130 -0.63 17.56 -14.98
C ARG A 130 -0.49 16.65 -16.18
N SER A 131 0.67 16.63 -16.85
CA SER A 131 0.95 15.73 -17.98
C SER A 131 1.20 14.29 -17.52
N LEU A 132 1.54 14.08 -16.25
CA LEU A 132 1.80 12.74 -15.73
C LEU A 132 0.52 11.92 -15.59
N GLN A 133 0.62 10.63 -15.79
CA GLN A 133 -0.40 9.63 -15.45
C GLN A 133 0.25 8.51 -14.63
N ILE A 134 -0.56 7.71 -13.96
CA ILE A 134 -0.08 6.59 -13.15
C ILE A 134 -0.84 5.32 -13.49
N LEU A 135 -0.09 4.25 -13.75
CA LEU A 135 -0.57 2.88 -13.82
C LEU A 135 -0.28 2.18 -12.50
N LEU A 136 -1.33 1.62 -11.90
CA LEU A 136 -1.27 0.85 -10.68
C LEU A 136 -1.37 -0.64 -11.02
N VAL A 137 -0.30 -1.40 -10.76
CA VAL A 137 -0.25 -2.83 -11.07
C VAL A 137 -0.28 -3.64 -9.77
N GLY A 138 -1.37 -4.37 -9.54
CA GLY A 138 -1.59 -5.14 -8.32
C GLY A 138 -1.10 -6.57 -8.42
N HIS A 139 -0.32 -6.98 -7.43
CA HIS A 139 0.15 -8.35 -7.26
C HIS A 139 -0.39 -8.95 -5.95
N ALA A 140 -0.61 -10.25 -5.98
CA ALA A 140 -0.92 -11.10 -4.84
C ALA A 140 0.07 -12.26 -4.77
N ASN A 141 0.04 -13.01 -3.68
CA ASN A 141 0.82 -14.23 -3.57
C ASN A 141 0.18 -15.35 -4.43
N ASP A 142 0.90 -16.44 -4.60
CA ASP A 142 0.49 -17.61 -5.39
C ASP A 142 -0.18 -18.70 -4.52
N ASN A 143 0.05 -18.72 -3.20
CA ASN A 143 -0.58 -19.69 -2.30
C ASN A 143 -2.10 -19.47 -2.16
N GLY A 144 -2.92 -20.25 -2.85
CA GLY A 144 -4.39 -20.20 -2.78
C GLY A 144 -5.03 -20.31 -4.16
N SER A 145 -6.34 -20.12 -4.26
CA SER A 145 -7.01 -20.12 -5.57
C SER A 145 -6.65 -18.87 -6.37
N HIS A 146 -6.47 -19.00 -7.68
CA HIS A 146 -6.28 -17.87 -8.60
C HIS A 146 -7.36 -16.79 -8.43
N ALA A 147 -8.64 -17.18 -8.36
CA ALA A 147 -9.76 -16.25 -8.19
C ALA A 147 -9.63 -15.37 -6.93
N TYR A 148 -9.26 -15.97 -5.79
CA TYR A 148 -9.01 -15.24 -4.55
C TYR A 148 -7.91 -14.19 -4.71
N HIS A 149 -6.79 -14.56 -5.32
CA HIS A 149 -5.65 -13.64 -5.52
C HIS A 149 -5.96 -12.54 -6.53
N GLN A 150 -6.75 -12.87 -7.55
CA GLN A 150 -7.24 -11.90 -8.50
C GLN A 150 -8.11 -10.85 -7.79
N THR A 151 -9.10 -11.27 -7.00
CA THR A 151 -9.91 -10.33 -6.20
C THR A 151 -9.08 -9.53 -5.20
N LEU A 152 -8.10 -10.15 -4.53
CA LEU A 152 -7.26 -9.46 -3.56
C LEU A 152 -6.38 -8.39 -4.23
N SER A 153 -5.79 -8.69 -5.39
CA SER A 153 -5.01 -7.72 -6.16
C SER A 153 -5.87 -6.57 -6.68
N GLN A 154 -7.09 -6.84 -7.15
CA GLN A 154 -8.09 -5.82 -7.52
C GLN A 154 -8.41 -4.90 -6.35
N ASN A 155 -8.69 -5.46 -5.17
CA ASN A 155 -9.01 -4.69 -3.97
C ASN A 155 -7.86 -3.77 -3.54
N ARG A 156 -6.61 -4.24 -3.64
CA ARG A 156 -5.42 -3.43 -3.33
C ARG A 156 -5.28 -2.25 -4.28
N VAL A 157 -5.41 -2.50 -5.57
CA VAL A 157 -5.32 -1.44 -6.59
C VAL A 157 -6.46 -0.43 -6.40
N ALA A 158 -7.67 -0.90 -6.13
CA ALA A 158 -8.81 -0.04 -5.82
C ALA A 158 -8.56 0.83 -4.57
N ALA A 159 -7.96 0.28 -3.51
CA ALA A 159 -7.61 1.03 -2.31
C ALA A 159 -6.59 2.14 -2.58
N VAL A 160 -5.56 1.86 -3.39
CA VAL A 160 -4.56 2.85 -3.81
C VAL A 160 -5.20 3.93 -4.70
N ALA A 161 -5.96 3.53 -5.72
CA ALA A 161 -6.66 4.45 -6.60
C ALA A 161 -7.62 5.37 -5.83
N ALA A 162 -8.39 4.82 -4.90
CA ALA A 162 -9.29 5.59 -4.05
C ALA A 162 -8.52 6.59 -3.16
N PHE A 163 -7.34 6.21 -2.66
CA PHE A 163 -6.49 7.12 -1.91
C PHE A 163 -5.99 8.27 -2.79
N LEU A 164 -5.45 8.00 -3.97
CA LEU A 164 -4.97 9.05 -4.89
C LEU A 164 -6.09 9.99 -5.34
N ARG A 165 -7.29 9.46 -5.59
CA ARG A 165 -8.48 10.28 -5.88
C ARG A 165 -8.86 11.20 -4.73
N ARG A 166 -8.80 10.73 -3.48
CA ARG A 166 -9.01 11.60 -2.30
C ARG A 166 -7.95 12.68 -2.15
N GLN A 167 -6.76 12.49 -2.72
CA GLN A 167 -5.72 13.52 -2.80
C GLN A 167 -5.93 14.50 -3.96
N GLY A 168 -7.01 14.37 -4.73
CA GLY A 168 -7.35 15.28 -5.83
C GLY A 168 -6.80 14.88 -7.21
N ILE A 169 -6.29 13.66 -7.36
CA ILE A 169 -5.89 13.14 -8.67
C ILE A 169 -7.12 12.68 -9.46
N SER A 170 -7.25 13.15 -10.69
CA SER A 170 -8.38 12.80 -11.57
C SER A 170 -8.40 11.31 -11.89
N LYS A 171 -9.60 10.73 -12.04
CA LYS A 171 -9.76 9.29 -12.32
C LYS A 171 -9.12 8.90 -13.66
N GLU A 172 -9.17 9.79 -14.63
CA GLU A 172 -8.68 9.61 -16.00
C GLU A 172 -7.16 9.46 -16.05
N ARG A 173 -6.46 9.99 -15.03
CA ARG A 173 -5.00 9.90 -14.88
C ARG A 173 -4.54 8.66 -14.10
N ILE A 174 -5.48 7.84 -13.62
CA ILE A 174 -5.21 6.66 -12.81
C ILE A 174 -5.68 5.42 -13.59
N GLN A 175 -4.73 4.68 -14.11
CA GLN A 175 -4.95 3.38 -14.73
C GLN A 175 -4.72 2.26 -13.71
N THR A 176 -5.43 1.15 -13.86
CA THR A 176 -5.39 0.04 -12.91
C THR A 176 -5.31 -1.30 -13.63
N ARG A 177 -4.39 -2.16 -13.21
CA ARG A 177 -4.27 -3.54 -13.67
C ARG A 177 -4.08 -4.46 -12.48
N ALA A 178 -4.83 -5.56 -12.42
CA ALA A 178 -4.74 -6.55 -11.36
C ALA A 178 -4.30 -7.87 -11.96
N LEU A 179 -3.17 -8.39 -11.48
CA LEU A 179 -2.49 -9.57 -12.05
C LEU A 179 -2.66 -10.84 -11.21
N GLY A 180 -3.34 -10.75 -10.06
CA GLY A 180 -3.46 -11.90 -9.16
C GLY A 180 -2.09 -12.39 -8.69
N GLY A 181 -1.95 -13.72 -8.61
CA GLY A 181 -0.69 -14.39 -8.23
C GLY A 181 0.21 -14.77 -9.40
N ASP A 182 -0.24 -14.53 -10.65
CA ASP A 182 0.27 -15.24 -11.84
C ASP A 182 1.63 -14.73 -12.34
N GLU A 183 2.03 -13.51 -11.97
CA GLU A 183 3.32 -12.92 -12.36
C GLU A 183 4.39 -12.95 -11.26
N VAL A 184 4.14 -13.64 -10.13
CA VAL A 184 5.20 -13.83 -9.12
C VAL A 184 6.18 -14.90 -9.63
N PRO A 185 7.46 -14.58 -9.87
CA PRO A 185 8.39 -15.55 -10.45
C PRO A 185 8.68 -16.66 -9.45
N LEU A 186 8.28 -17.89 -9.81
CA LEU A 186 8.45 -19.11 -9.01
C LEU A 186 7.74 -19.06 -7.64
N PRO A 187 7.45 -20.21 -7.01
CA PRO A 187 6.85 -20.18 -5.68
C PRO A 187 7.75 -19.42 -4.70
N CYS A 188 7.27 -18.27 -4.22
CA CYS A 188 7.96 -17.44 -3.23
C CYS A 188 8.05 -18.19 -1.89
N ARG A 189 9.19 -18.81 -1.59
CA ARG A 189 9.35 -19.68 -0.41
C ARG A 189 9.73 -18.93 0.88
N SER A 190 10.33 -17.74 0.83
CA SER A 190 10.58 -16.94 2.04
C SER A 190 9.44 -16.02 2.41
N SER A 191 9.43 -15.68 3.71
CA SER A 191 8.65 -14.58 4.25
C SER A 191 8.92 -13.26 3.51
N LEU A 192 10.17 -12.97 3.14
CA LEU A 192 10.56 -11.75 2.44
C LEU A 192 10.02 -11.71 1.01
N CYS A 193 10.20 -12.79 0.24
CA CYS A 193 9.65 -12.90 -1.11
C CYS A 193 8.13 -12.74 -1.11
N ARG A 194 7.45 -13.44 -0.19
CA ARG A 194 6.00 -13.32 0.00
C ARG A 194 5.59 -11.89 0.36
N GLN A 195 6.37 -11.19 1.19
CA GLN A 195 6.10 -9.80 1.53
C GLN A 195 6.21 -8.89 0.33
N LYS A 196 7.28 -9.03 -0.46
CA LYS A 196 7.46 -8.23 -1.68
C LYS A 196 6.45 -8.56 -2.77
N SER A 197 5.85 -9.74 -2.76
CA SER A 197 4.79 -10.13 -3.71
C SER A 197 3.42 -9.54 -3.36
N ARG A 198 3.21 -9.09 -2.11
CA ARG A 198 1.97 -8.43 -1.68
C ARG A 198 2.10 -6.92 -1.88
N ARG A 199 2.03 -6.50 -3.14
CA ARG A 199 2.28 -5.10 -3.49
C ARG A 199 1.38 -4.56 -4.60
N VAL A 200 1.39 -3.24 -4.74
CA VAL A 200 0.96 -2.53 -5.94
C VAL A 200 2.14 -1.72 -6.45
N ASP A 201 2.57 -1.99 -7.68
CA ASP A 201 3.61 -1.23 -8.36
C ASP A 201 3.03 0.06 -8.92
N LEU A 202 3.81 1.15 -8.79
CA LEU A 202 3.45 2.50 -9.18
C LEU A 202 4.28 2.90 -10.41
N VAL A 203 3.65 2.86 -11.58
CA VAL A 203 4.31 3.19 -12.85
C VAL A 203 3.82 4.56 -13.30
N MET A 204 4.69 5.56 -13.25
CA MET A 204 4.37 6.90 -13.72
C MET A 204 4.88 7.08 -15.15
N SER A 205 4.05 7.65 -16.02
CA SER A 205 4.39 7.98 -17.40
C SER A 205 3.80 9.34 -17.77
N VAL A 206 4.21 9.88 -18.93
CA VAL A 206 3.57 11.05 -19.52
C VAL A 206 2.33 10.59 -20.28
N ALA A 207 1.24 11.34 -20.20
CA ALA A 207 0.08 11.17 -21.06
C ALA A 207 0.44 11.65 -22.47
N GLU A 208 0.37 10.75 -23.44
CA GLU A 208 0.55 11.07 -24.86
C GLU A 208 -0.61 11.91 -25.41
#